data_AF-A0A935FS06-F1
#
_entry.id   AF-A0A935FS06-F1
#
_cell.length_a   1.000
_cell.length_b   1.000
_cell.length_c   1.000
_cell.angle_alpha   90.00
_cell.angle_beta   90.00
_cell.angle_gamma   90.00
#
_symmetry.space_group_name_H-M   'P 1'
#
loop_
_entity.id
_entity.type
_entity.pdbx_description
1 polymer ?
#
loop_
_entity_poly.entity_id
_entity_poly.type
_entity_poly.pdbx_seq_one_letter_code
_entity_poly.pdbx_strand_id
1 'polypeptide(L)'
;MTENKSNHSSSETVEVLLPSKEHPAYIFHHFIKCGGTSVTRILHTWFNVVNDHFVSFDQLEDYKKNRIDVSRIRANDCIAGHYAYDGTYLHQRYPEIITQRDRLKAFTFLGDPLEFFVSFYYYSREHGRMDKSLEEFIDENKNLYAYYFPCEESDYKEVLDRYFFIGILEKLQESMDKLAIILKKPRIDIKLLNKTQRDDQVSILTPEFVSKFKKDNELDYAIYNYALSSFNAI
;
A
#
# COMPACT_ATOMS: atom_id res chain seq x y z
N MET A 1 20.70 -13.24 -74.01
CA MET A 1 19.49 -13.69 -73.31
C MET A 1 19.91 -14.30 -71.98
N THR A 2 19.54 -13.59 -70.92
CA THR A 2 19.22 -14.04 -69.54
C THR A 2 20.25 -14.85 -68.75
N GLU A 3 20.92 -14.10 -67.86
CA GLU A 3 21.43 -14.53 -66.55
C GLU A 3 20.33 -15.18 -65.69
N ASN A 4 20.71 -16.16 -64.87
CA ASN A 4 19.87 -16.72 -63.83
C ASN A 4 20.60 -16.57 -62.49
N LYS A 5 20.26 -15.53 -61.71
CA LYS A 5 20.70 -15.34 -60.32
C LYS A 5 19.60 -15.84 -59.40
N SER A 6 19.91 -16.88 -58.63
CA SER A 6 19.06 -17.43 -57.58
C SER A 6 19.03 -16.49 -56.39
N ASN A 7 17.89 -15.83 -56.15
CA ASN A 7 17.60 -15.12 -54.91
C ASN A 7 17.29 -16.14 -53.81
N HIS A 8 18.20 -16.31 -52.85
CA HIS A 8 17.88 -16.86 -51.54
C HIS A 8 17.38 -15.72 -50.65
N SER A 9 16.06 -15.68 -50.46
CA SER A 9 15.40 -14.85 -49.47
C SER A 9 15.60 -15.50 -48.10
N SER A 10 16.53 -14.95 -47.32
CA SER A 10 16.64 -15.21 -45.89
C SER A 10 15.48 -14.52 -45.20
N SER A 11 14.51 -15.33 -44.75
CA SER A 11 13.44 -14.94 -43.83
C SER A 11 14.07 -14.49 -42.52
N GLU A 12 14.22 -13.17 -42.33
CA GLU A 12 14.48 -12.58 -41.03
C GLU A 12 13.28 -12.84 -40.11
N THR A 13 13.44 -13.79 -39.19
CA THR A 13 12.57 -13.90 -38.03
C THR A 13 12.68 -12.60 -37.24
N VAL A 14 11.63 -11.79 -37.30
CA VAL A 14 11.44 -10.63 -36.42
C VAL A 14 11.36 -11.16 -35.00
N GLU A 15 12.48 -11.12 -34.29
CA GLU A 15 12.52 -11.38 -32.86
C GLU A 15 11.69 -10.27 -32.21
N VAL A 16 10.48 -10.64 -31.75
CA VAL A 16 9.64 -9.75 -30.96
C VAL A 16 10.42 -9.46 -29.67
N LEU A 17 11.09 -8.32 -29.62
CA LEU A 17 11.77 -7.82 -28.43
C LEU A 17 10.75 -7.77 -27.29
N LEU A 18 10.76 -8.79 -26.43
CA LEU A 18 10.04 -8.74 -25.17
C LEU A 18 10.57 -7.52 -24.40
N PRO A 19 9.69 -6.67 -23.83
CA PRO A 19 10.14 -5.55 -23.00
C PRO A 19 11.14 -6.05 -21.96
N SER A 20 12.26 -5.34 -21.78
CA SER A 20 13.35 -5.72 -20.88
C SER A 20 12.83 -6.05 -19.47
N LYS A 21 13.46 -7.03 -18.80
CA LYS A 21 13.25 -7.36 -17.38
C LYS A 21 13.82 -6.27 -16.45
N GLU A 22 13.56 -5.01 -16.76
CA GLU A 22 14.05 -3.93 -15.92
C GLU A 22 13.35 -3.99 -14.56
N HIS A 23 14.16 -3.80 -13.53
CA HIS A 23 13.81 -3.79 -12.12
C HIS A 23 14.06 -2.39 -11.58
N PRO A 24 13.40 -1.98 -10.49
CA PRO A 24 12.54 -2.78 -9.60
C PRO A 24 11.08 -2.89 -10.06
N ALA A 25 10.41 -3.97 -9.64
CA ALA A 25 8.94 -4.09 -9.59
C ALA A 25 8.42 -3.55 -8.26
N TYR A 26 7.12 -3.23 -8.19
CA TYR A 26 6.54 -2.54 -7.04
C TYR A 26 5.38 -3.29 -6.38
N ILE A 27 5.29 -3.16 -5.06
CA ILE A 27 4.11 -3.56 -4.28
C ILE A 27 3.58 -2.33 -3.55
N PHE A 28 2.33 -1.97 -3.84
CA PHE A 28 1.56 -1.07 -3.00
C PHE A 28 0.89 -1.87 -1.88
N HIS A 29 1.41 -1.75 -0.66
CA HIS A 29 0.71 -2.20 0.53
C HIS A 29 -0.44 -1.22 0.79
N HIS A 30 -1.62 -1.58 0.32
CA HIS A 30 -2.81 -0.76 0.44
C HIS A 30 -3.30 -0.83 1.88
N PHE A 31 -2.88 0.11 2.72
CA PHE A 31 -3.39 0.20 4.08
C PHE A 31 -4.84 0.72 4.03
N ILE A 32 -5.76 0.02 4.69
CA ILE A 32 -7.19 0.35 4.64
C ILE A 32 -7.38 1.79 5.18
N LYS A 33 -8.27 2.57 4.56
CA LYS A 33 -8.56 3.98 4.92
C LYS A 33 -7.41 4.98 4.89
N CYS A 34 -6.20 4.61 4.46
CA CYS A 34 -5.10 5.55 4.27
C CYS A 34 -5.08 6.18 2.86
N GLY A 35 -6.27 6.53 2.32
CA GLY A 35 -6.39 7.14 0.98
C GLY A 35 -6.13 6.20 -0.21
N GLY A 36 -5.99 4.89 0.03
CA GLY A 36 -5.47 3.98 -0.98
C GLY A 36 -6.35 3.78 -2.22
N THR A 37 -7.67 4.02 -2.19
CA THR A 37 -8.48 4.07 -3.42
C THR A 37 -8.05 5.22 -4.34
N SER A 38 -7.76 6.40 -3.78
CA SER A 38 -7.29 7.55 -4.55
C SER A 38 -5.90 7.30 -5.11
N VAL A 39 -5.01 6.72 -4.29
CA VAL A 39 -3.65 6.31 -4.71
C VAL A 39 -3.71 5.26 -5.82
N THR A 40 -4.48 4.18 -5.65
CA THR A 40 -4.59 3.09 -6.64
C THR A 40 -5.03 3.62 -8.00
N ARG A 41 -5.99 4.55 -8.04
CA ARG A 41 -6.43 5.19 -9.29
C ARG A 41 -5.29 5.91 -10.01
N ILE A 42 -4.38 6.56 -9.27
CA ILE A 42 -3.19 7.20 -9.83
C ILE A 42 -2.17 6.13 -10.25
N LEU A 43 -1.99 5.06 -9.47
CA LEU A 43 -1.08 3.98 -9.84
C LEU A 43 -1.46 3.35 -11.18
N HIS A 44 -2.75 3.26 -11.52
CA HIS A 44 -3.21 2.81 -12.84
C HIS A 44 -2.77 3.70 -14.01
N THR A 45 -2.33 4.94 -13.78
CA THR A 45 -1.77 5.79 -14.84
C THR A 45 -0.26 5.61 -14.99
N TRP A 46 0.42 5.08 -13.96
CA TRP A 46 1.86 4.86 -13.95
C TRP A 46 2.27 3.41 -14.23
N PHE A 47 1.39 2.46 -13.89
CA PHE A 47 1.68 1.03 -13.85
C PHE A 47 0.51 0.17 -14.37
N ASN A 48 0.85 -1.04 -14.81
CA ASN A 48 -0.10 -2.13 -14.90
C ASN A 48 -0.36 -2.64 -13.48
N VAL A 49 -1.47 -2.21 -12.87
CA VAL A 49 -1.80 -2.62 -11.51
C VAL A 49 -2.35 -4.04 -11.52
N VAL A 50 -1.74 -4.93 -10.72
CA VAL A 50 -2.18 -6.30 -10.49
C VAL A 50 -2.85 -6.35 -9.12
N ASN A 51 -4.15 -6.63 -9.09
CA ASN A 51 -4.91 -6.66 -7.85
C ASN A 51 -4.65 -7.97 -7.08
N ASP A 52 -4.22 -7.84 -5.84
CA ASP A 52 -3.99 -8.93 -4.90
C ASP A 52 -4.84 -8.77 -3.64
N HIS A 53 -6.15 -8.70 -3.83
CA HIS A 53 -7.13 -8.56 -2.75
C HIS A 53 -7.89 -9.87 -2.58
N PHE A 54 -8.14 -10.28 -1.34
CA PHE A 54 -9.11 -11.33 -1.07
C PHE A 54 -10.50 -10.72 -0.88
N VAL A 55 -11.55 -11.40 -1.35
CA VAL A 55 -12.91 -10.84 -1.42
C VAL A 55 -13.72 -11.15 -0.16
N SER A 56 -13.45 -12.30 0.48
CA SER A 56 -14.19 -12.75 1.68
C SER A 56 -13.37 -13.71 2.53
N PHE A 57 -13.71 -13.83 3.82
CA PHE A 57 -13.04 -14.75 4.74
C PHE A 57 -13.14 -16.22 4.32
N ASP A 58 -14.22 -16.60 3.65
CA ASP A 58 -14.40 -17.96 3.11
C ASP A 58 -13.33 -18.33 2.07
N GLN A 59 -12.69 -17.32 1.46
CA GLN A 59 -11.63 -17.49 0.47
C GLN A 59 -10.22 -17.28 1.06
N LEU A 60 -10.10 -17.07 2.37
CA LEU A 60 -8.82 -16.72 2.99
C LEU A 60 -7.76 -17.81 2.79
N GLU A 61 -8.13 -19.08 2.96
CA GLU A 61 -7.19 -20.19 2.79
C GLU A 61 -6.72 -20.37 1.34
N ASP A 62 -7.61 -20.15 0.38
CA ASP A 62 -7.24 -20.14 -1.04
C ASP A 62 -6.38 -18.92 -1.37
N TYR A 63 -6.69 -17.75 -0.81
CA TYR A 63 -5.88 -16.56 -0.96
C TYR A 63 -4.46 -16.77 -0.41
N LYS A 64 -4.32 -17.36 0.79
CA LYS A 64 -3.01 -17.71 1.39
C LYS A 64 -2.18 -18.62 0.47
N LYS A 65 -2.82 -19.59 -0.19
CA LYS A 65 -2.15 -20.54 -1.11
C LYS A 65 -1.80 -19.91 -2.46
N ASN A 66 -2.65 -19.01 -2.97
CA ASN A 66 -2.55 -18.46 -4.31
C ASN A 66 -1.98 -17.03 -4.28
N ARG A 67 -0.66 -16.90 -4.07
CA ARG A 67 0.04 -15.63 -4.23
C ARG A 67 0.44 -15.37 -5.67
N ILE A 68 0.58 -14.09 -6.05
CA ILE A 68 1.09 -13.72 -7.36
C ILE A 68 2.55 -14.18 -7.49
N ASP A 69 2.88 -14.80 -8.62
CA ASP A 69 4.25 -15.17 -8.96
C ASP A 69 5.07 -13.90 -9.28
N VAL A 70 5.79 -13.39 -8.29
CA VAL A 70 6.63 -12.18 -8.40
C VAL A 70 7.74 -12.30 -9.43
N SER A 71 8.08 -13.49 -9.92
CA SER A 71 9.07 -13.65 -11.01
C SER A 71 8.53 -13.16 -12.36
N ARG A 72 7.21 -13.02 -12.48
CA ARG A 72 6.52 -12.55 -13.69
C ARG A 72 6.26 -11.05 -13.70
N ILE A 73 6.47 -10.37 -12.57
CA ILE A 73 6.19 -8.95 -12.37
C ILE A 73 7.40 -8.11 -12.81
N ARG A 74 7.14 -7.07 -13.60
CA ARG A 74 8.14 -6.21 -14.28
C ARG A 74 8.14 -4.79 -13.69
N ALA A 75 9.09 -3.94 -14.09
CA ALA A 75 9.17 -2.56 -13.60
C ALA A 75 7.94 -1.68 -13.90
N ASN A 76 7.16 -2.02 -14.92
CA ASN A 76 5.91 -1.32 -15.22
C ASN A 76 4.70 -1.90 -14.50
N ASP A 77 4.86 -2.93 -13.67
CA ASP A 77 3.78 -3.55 -12.92
C ASP A 77 3.80 -3.10 -11.45
N CYS A 78 2.63 -3.04 -10.83
CA CYS A 78 2.49 -2.74 -9.41
C CYS A 78 1.44 -3.67 -8.80
N ILE A 79 1.84 -4.52 -7.85
CA ILE A 79 0.89 -5.35 -7.10
C ILE A 79 0.22 -4.47 -6.04
N ALA A 80 -1.10 -4.43 -5.98
CA ALA A 80 -1.85 -3.69 -4.96
C ALA A 80 -2.75 -4.64 -4.17
N GLY A 81 -2.64 -4.61 -2.83
CA GLY A 81 -3.39 -5.54 -1.97
C GLY A 81 -3.45 -5.11 -0.50
N HIS A 82 -4.40 -5.70 0.23
CA HIS A 82 -4.53 -5.58 1.69
C HIS A 82 -3.88 -6.79 2.37
N TYR A 83 -2.86 -6.56 3.20
CA TYR A 83 -2.06 -7.61 3.83
C TYR A 83 -2.19 -7.56 5.35
N ALA A 84 -3.39 -7.90 5.85
CA ALA A 84 -3.87 -7.45 7.15
C ALA A 84 -4.12 -8.56 8.19
N TYR A 85 -3.80 -9.81 7.86
CA TYR A 85 -4.07 -10.98 8.70
C TYR A 85 -2.89 -11.94 8.71
N ASP A 86 -2.78 -12.74 9.77
CA ASP A 86 -1.78 -13.81 9.83
C ASP A 86 -1.91 -14.78 8.64
N GLY A 87 -0.76 -15.16 8.08
CA GLY A 87 -0.60 -15.84 6.80
C GLY A 87 -0.75 -14.96 5.56
N THR A 88 -1.14 -13.68 5.72
CA THR A 88 -1.30 -12.73 4.60
C THR A 88 -0.54 -11.43 4.77
N TYR A 89 0.11 -11.20 5.91
CA TYR A 89 0.94 -10.02 6.12
C TYR A 89 1.98 -9.90 5.01
N LEU A 90 2.34 -8.66 4.66
CA LEU A 90 3.11 -8.40 3.44
C LEU A 90 4.41 -9.20 3.40
N HIS A 91 5.12 -9.29 4.53
CA HIS A 91 6.38 -10.01 4.64
C HIS A 91 6.21 -11.54 4.59
N GLN A 92 5.05 -12.08 4.99
CA GLN A 92 4.73 -13.50 4.89
C GLN A 92 4.34 -13.86 3.45
N ARG A 93 3.54 -13.01 2.81
CA ARG A 93 3.06 -13.23 1.44
C ARG A 93 4.15 -12.99 0.40
N TYR A 94 4.97 -11.96 0.60
CA TYR A 94 6.05 -11.55 -0.29
C TYR A 94 7.38 -11.33 0.46
N PRO A 95 8.02 -12.40 0.99
CA PRO A 95 9.32 -12.30 1.66
C PRO A 95 10.43 -11.73 0.77
N GLU A 96 10.21 -11.68 -0.54
CA GLU A 96 11.10 -11.04 -1.52
C GLU A 96 11.30 -9.54 -1.26
N ILE A 97 10.39 -8.85 -0.56
CA ILE A 97 10.61 -7.45 -0.15
C ILE A 97 11.76 -7.32 0.86
N ILE A 98 12.14 -8.40 1.53
CA ILE A 98 13.26 -8.45 2.48
C ILE A 98 14.50 -8.98 1.78
N THR A 99 14.37 -10.09 1.06
CA THR A 99 15.49 -10.83 0.48
C THR A 99 15.95 -10.31 -0.89
N GLN A 100 15.13 -9.52 -1.58
CA GLN A 100 15.37 -9.08 -2.97
C GLN A 100 14.98 -7.59 -3.15
N ARG A 101 15.41 -6.72 -2.22
CA ARG A 101 15.04 -5.28 -2.15
C ARG A 101 15.33 -4.47 -3.42
N ASP A 102 16.36 -4.84 -4.18
CA ASP A 102 16.67 -4.19 -5.46
C ASP A 102 15.72 -4.60 -6.59
N ARG A 103 15.07 -5.77 -6.44
CA ARG A 103 14.16 -6.34 -7.43
C ARG A 103 12.71 -5.98 -7.14
N LEU A 104 12.31 -5.98 -5.87
CA LEU A 104 10.93 -5.81 -5.44
C LEU A 104 10.85 -4.79 -4.31
N LYS A 105 10.12 -3.71 -4.56
CA LYS A 105 10.06 -2.52 -3.70
C LYS A 105 8.64 -2.30 -3.18
N ALA A 106 8.47 -2.34 -1.87
CA ALA A 106 7.19 -2.09 -1.22
C ALA A 106 7.03 -0.63 -0.79
N PHE A 107 5.85 -0.05 -1.03
CA PHE A 107 5.49 1.26 -0.51
C PHE A 107 4.08 1.27 0.07
N THR A 108 3.81 2.25 0.92
CA THR A 108 2.49 2.44 1.54
C THR A 108 2.23 3.91 1.86
N PHE A 109 1.06 4.20 2.42
CA PHE A 109 0.67 5.53 2.91
C PHE A 109 0.07 5.36 4.31
N LEU A 110 0.41 6.26 5.22
CA LEU A 110 -0.13 6.30 6.58
C LEU A 110 -0.77 7.66 6.84
N GLY A 111 -1.82 7.68 7.66
CA GLY A 111 -2.39 8.91 8.22
C GLY A 111 -2.16 8.98 9.72
N ASP A 112 -2.58 10.08 10.36
CA ASP A 112 -2.62 10.18 11.81
C ASP A 112 -3.40 8.98 12.40
N PRO A 113 -2.88 8.31 13.44
CA PRO A 113 -3.52 7.13 14.03
C PRO A 113 -4.97 7.35 14.46
N LEU A 114 -5.32 8.48 15.07
CA LEU A 114 -6.70 8.74 15.49
C LEU A 114 -7.61 8.92 14.28
N GLU A 115 -7.17 9.71 13.29
CA GLU A 115 -7.93 9.89 12.05
C GLU A 115 -8.11 8.58 11.27
N PHE A 116 -7.12 7.69 11.32
CA PHE A 116 -7.23 6.34 10.78
C PHE A 116 -8.32 5.52 11.49
N PHE A 117 -8.31 5.47 12.83
CA PHE A 117 -9.35 4.79 13.61
C PHE A 117 -10.74 5.32 13.30
N VAL A 118 -10.91 6.65 13.32
CA VAL A 118 -12.18 7.32 13.01
C VAL A 118 -12.64 6.96 11.60
N SER A 119 -11.74 7.03 10.60
CA SER A 119 -12.09 6.70 9.22
C SER A 119 -12.47 5.23 9.04
N PHE A 120 -11.77 4.33 9.74
CA PHE A 120 -12.03 2.89 9.70
C PHE A 120 -13.37 2.54 10.35
N TYR A 121 -13.70 3.16 11.49
CA TYR A 121 -14.99 3.03 12.15
C TYR A 121 -16.15 3.39 11.21
N TYR A 122 -16.16 4.61 10.66
CA TYR A 122 -17.27 5.07 9.83
C TYR A 122 -17.39 4.26 8.53
N TYR A 123 -16.27 3.83 7.96
CA TYR A 123 -16.28 2.92 6.81
C TYR A 123 -16.91 1.57 7.16
N SER A 124 -16.51 0.97 8.28
CA SER A 124 -17.05 -0.30 8.74
C SER A 124 -18.56 -0.19 9.01
N ARG A 125 -19.00 0.93 9.58
CA ARG A 125 -20.41 1.23 9.82
C ARG A 125 -21.23 1.38 8.54
N GLU A 126 -20.73 2.13 7.57
CA GLU A 126 -21.36 2.29 6.24
C GLU A 126 -21.57 0.94 5.53
N HIS A 127 -20.70 -0.05 5.80
CA HIS A 127 -20.76 -1.38 5.20
C HIS A 127 -21.47 -2.41 6.10
N GLY A 128 -22.14 -2.00 7.17
CA GLY A 128 -22.89 -2.89 8.08
C GLY A 128 -22.00 -3.83 8.91
N ARG A 129 -20.73 -3.47 9.14
CA ARG A 129 -19.73 -4.25 9.90
C ARG A 129 -19.42 -3.65 11.27
N MET A 130 -20.16 -2.62 11.67
CA MET A 130 -19.97 -1.92 12.95
C MET A 130 -21.32 -1.58 13.55
N ASP A 131 -21.59 -2.14 14.71
CA ASP A 131 -22.78 -1.94 15.54
C ASP A 131 -22.48 -1.12 16.80
N LYS A 132 -21.21 -0.99 17.17
CA LYS A 132 -20.72 -0.21 18.32
C LYS A 132 -20.70 1.28 18.04
N SER A 133 -20.62 2.08 19.10
CA SER A 133 -20.27 3.49 19.03
C SER A 133 -18.80 3.71 18.68
N LEU A 134 -18.44 4.93 18.27
CA LEU A 134 -17.05 5.30 17.98
C LEU A 134 -16.16 5.15 19.22
N GLU A 135 -16.67 5.55 20.38
CA GLU A 135 -15.95 5.48 21.66
C GLU A 135 -15.65 4.02 22.04
N GLU A 136 -16.67 3.15 22.02
CA GLU A 136 -16.49 1.71 22.27
C GLU A 136 -15.50 1.08 21.29
N PHE A 137 -15.60 1.42 20.00
CA PHE A 137 -14.64 0.93 19.00
C PHE A 137 -13.21 1.37 19.34
N ILE A 138 -12.99 2.64 19.68
CA ILE A 138 -11.67 3.16 20.01
C ILE A 138 -11.12 2.51 21.29
N ASP A 139 -11.94 2.32 22.32
CA ASP A 139 -11.47 1.77 23.60
C ASP A 139 -11.11 0.27 23.52
N GLU A 140 -11.79 -0.49 22.66
CA GLU A 140 -11.53 -1.92 22.46
C GLU A 140 -10.34 -2.21 21.53
N ASN A 141 -9.94 -1.26 20.70
CA ASN A 141 -8.89 -1.45 19.70
C ASN A 141 -7.65 -0.64 20.09
N LYS A 142 -6.48 -1.27 20.05
CA LYS A 142 -5.20 -0.61 20.35
C LYS A 142 -4.14 -1.01 19.34
N ASN A 143 -3.28 -0.06 19.01
CA ASN A 143 -2.11 -0.22 18.16
C ASN A 143 -2.42 -0.96 16.83
N LEU A 144 -3.43 -0.48 16.09
CA LEU A 144 -3.85 -1.11 14.84
C LEU A 144 -2.77 -1.03 13.76
N TYR A 145 -1.94 0.03 13.72
CA TYR A 145 -0.78 0.04 12.83
C TYR A 145 0.19 -1.07 13.18
N ALA A 146 0.53 -1.23 14.46
CA ALA A 146 1.39 -2.33 14.90
C ALA A 146 0.82 -3.70 14.53
N TYR A 147 -0.50 -3.89 14.65
CA TYR A 147 -1.18 -5.13 14.26
C TYR A 147 -1.09 -5.43 12.76
N TYR A 148 -1.26 -4.42 11.90
CA TYR A 148 -1.23 -4.61 10.44
C TYR A 148 0.20 -4.60 9.84
N PHE A 149 1.18 -4.00 10.53
CA PHE A 149 2.61 -4.12 10.21
C PHE A 149 3.28 -5.36 10.79
N PRO A 150 2.50 -6.24 11.42
CA PRO A 150 2.84 -7.00 12.64
C PRO A 150 4.23 -6.69 13.21
N CYS A 151 4.29 -5.72 14.12
CA CYS A 151 5.52 -5.31 14.79
C CYS A 151 5.29 -4.94 16.27
N GLU A 152 6.38 -4.82 17.01
CA GLU A 152 6.45 -4.42 18.40
C GLU A 152 7.32 -3.17 18.57
N GLU A 153 7.36 -2.61 19.79
CA GLU A 153 8.23 -1.46 20.12
C GLU A 153 9.72 -1.72 19.81
N SER A 154 10.16 -2.98 19.88
CA SER A 154 11.56 -3.36 19.70
C SER A 154 11.99 -3.38 18.22
N ASP A 155 11.07 -3.58 17.28
CA ASP A 155 11.39 -3.86 15.87
C ASP A 155 10.64 -3.00 14.85
N TYR A 156 9.69 -2.15 15.28
CA TYR A 156 8.86 -1.38 14.34
C TYR A 156 9.68 -0.58 13.31
N LYS A 157 10.82 0.00 13.71
CA LYS A 157 11.70 0.73 12.78
C LYS A 157 12.26 -0.18 11.69
N GLU A 158 12.74 -1.37 12.07
CA GLU A 158 13.25 -2.36 11.11
C GLU A 158 12.15 -2.80 10.15
N VAL A 159 10.93 -2.98 10.65
CA VAL A 159 9.76 -3.32 9.83
C VAL A 159 9.44 -2.19 8.85
N LEU A 160 9.42 -0.93 9.30
CA LEU A 160 9.17 0.22 8.44
C LEU A 160 10.30 0.44 7.41
N ASP A 161 11.55 0.15 7.75
CA ASP A 161 12.70 0.24 6.84
C ASP A 161 12.68 -0.81 5.71
N ARG A 162 11.73 -1.75 5.72
CA ARG A 162 11.46 -2.65 4.59
C ARG A 162 10.72 -1.94 3.45
N TYR A 163 10.07 -0.81 3.74
CA TYR A 163 9.38 0.00 2.73
C TYR A 163 10.37 0.98 2.11
N PHE A 164 10.46 0.99 0.78
CA PHE A 164 11.31 1.97 0.10
C PHE A 164 10.71 3.39 0.14
N PHE A 165 9.41 3.50 0.39
CA PHE A 165 8.69 4.75 0.50
C PHE A 165 7.45 4.59 1.39
N ILE A 166 7.24 5.53 2.30
CA ILE A 166 6.02 5.66 3.09
C ILE A 166 5.51 7.09 2.92
N GLY A 167 4.36 7.25 2.28
CA GLY A 167 3.70 8.54 2.11
C GLY A 167 2.86 8.91 3.34
N ILE A 168 2.57 10.20 3.48
CA ILE A 168 1.74 10.75 4.57
C ILE A 168 0.43 11.26 3.98
N LEU A 169 -0.70 10.75 4.48
CA LEU A 169 -2.03 11.02 3.95
C LEU A 169 -2.41 12.50 4.07
N GLU A 170 -2.07 13.14 5.19
CA GLU A 170 -2.30 14.57 5.40
C GLU A 170 -1.54 15.43 4.37
N LYS A 171 -0.47 14.87 3.80
CA LYS A 171 0.39 15.45 2.77
C LYS A 171 0.27 14.67 1.45
N LEU A 172 -0.91 14.18 1.09
CA LEU A 172 -1.07 13.22 -0.02
C LEU A 172 -0.50 13.73 -1.36
N GLN A 173 -0.75 15.00 -1.73
CA GLN A 173 -0.19 15.58 -2.96
C GLN A 173 1.34 15.60 -2.92
N GLU A 174 1.93 16.11 -1.84
CA GLU A 174 3.38 16.14 -1.64
C GLU A 174 3.98 14.73 -1.68
N SER A 175 3.29 13.77 -1.05
CA SER A 175 3.72 12.37 -1.03
C SER A 175 3.77 11.74 -2.41
N MET A 176 2.76 12.00 -3.22
CA MET A 176 2.73 11.49 -4.58
C MET A 176 3.68 12.25 -5.52
N ASP A 177 3.91 13.54 -5.29
CA ASP A 177 4.92 14.31 -6.03
C ASP A 177 6.33 13.75 -5.74
N LYS A 178 6.67 13.50 -4.47
CA LYS A 178 7.94 12.83 -4.09
C LYS A 178 8.05 11.43 -4.68
N LEU A 179 6.99 10.63 -4.59
CA LEU A 179 6.97 9.28 -5.16
C LEU A 179 7.16 9.32 -6.68
N ALA A 180 6.51 10.25 -7.39
CA ALA A 180 6.67 10.44 -8.83
C ALA A 180 8.13 10.74 -9.20
N ILE A 181 8.80 11.61 -8.45
CA ILE A 181 10.23 11.92 -8.65
C ILE A 181 11.10 10.67 -8.47
N ILE A 182 10.92 9.94 -7.36
CA ILE A 182 11.68 8.70 -7.05
C ILE A 182 11.49 7.66 -8.15
N LEU A 183 10.27 7.52 -8.66
CA LEU A 183 9.90 6.55 -9.69
C LEU A 183 10.17 7.05 -11.13
N LYS A 184 10.61 8.31 -11.30
CA LYS A 184 10.72 8.99 -12.60
C LYS A 184 9.41 8.95 -13.40
N LYS A 185 8.28 9.09 -12.72
CA LYS A 185 6.93 9.15 -13.29
C LYS A 185 6.47 10.61 -13.41
N PRO A 186 5.52 10.92 -14.32
CA PRO A 186 4.97 12.26 -14.42
C PRO A 186 4.19 12.64 -13.15
N ARG A 187 4.30 13.90 -12.74
CA ARG A 187 3.48 14.50 -11.67
C ARG A 187 1.99 14.46 -12.07
N ILE A 188 1.12 14.16 -11.10
CA ILE A 188 -0.33 14.11 -11.29
C ILE A 188 -1.01 14.86 -10.15
N ASP A 189 -1.93 15.75 -10.49
CA ASP A 189 -2.75 16.43 -9.48
C ASP A 189 -3.82 15.50 -8.93
N ILE A 190 -3.88 15.42 -7.60
CA ILE A 190 -4.72 14.46 -6.89
C ILE A 190 -6.04 15.10 -6.55
N LYS A 191 -7.11 14.38 -6.92
CA LYS A 191 -8.43 14.62 -6.35
C LYS A 191 -8.65 13.60 -5.26
N LEU A 192 -8.73 14.05 -4.01
CA LEU A 192 -9.12 13.20 -2.89
C LEU A 192 -10.54 12.68 -3.14
N LEU A 193 -10.65 11.37 -3.34
CA LEU A 193 -11.92 10.67 -3.48
C LEU A 193 -12.29 10.04 -2.14
N ASN A 194 -13.60 9.87 -1.90
CA ASN A 194 -14.16 9.14 -0.76
C ASN A 194 -13.84 9.72 0.62
N LYS A 195 -14.19 11.00 0.83
CA LYS A 195 -14.33 11.51 2.20
C LYS A 195 -15.47 10.76 2.88
N THR A 196 -15.12 10.00 3.91
CA THR A 196 -16.12 9.24 4.69
C THR A 196 -17.04 10.21 5.40
N GLN A 197 -18.35 10.02 5.28
CA GLN A 197 -19.31 10.86 6.00
C GLN A 197 -19.22 10.55 7.48
N ARG A 198 -19.01 11.60 8.28
CA ARG A 198 -18.90 11.54 9.74
C ARG A 198 -20.19 12.09 10.34
N ASP A 199 -20.55 11.61 11.52
CA ASP A 199 -21.63 12.18 12.32
C ASP A 199 -21.07 12.90 13.55
N ASP A 200 -21.97 13.30 14.44
CA ASP A 200 -21.65 14.11 15.62
C ASP A 200 -20.79 13.36 16.67
N GLN A 201 -20.56 12.04 16.51
CA GLN A 201 -19.70 11.27 17.42
C GLN A 201 -18.23 11.70 17.36
N VAL A 202 -17.78 12.39 16.29
CA VAL A 202 -16.42 12.95 16.28
C VAL A 202 -16.33 14.19 17.17
N SER A 203 -17.41 14.98 17.22
CA SER A 203 -17.45 16.24 17.97
C SER A 203 -17.45 16.03 19.49
N ILE A 204 -17.71 14.81 19.96
CA ILE A 204 -17.70 14.44 21.38
C ILE A 204 -16.32 13.96 21.87
N LEU A 205 -15.34 13.79 20.98
CA LEU A 205 -13.98 13.38 21.37
C LEU A 205 -13.29 14.51 22.13
N THR A 206 -13.37 14.46 23.46
CA THR A 206 -12.77 15.47 24.34
C THR A 206 -11.24 15.45 24.27
N PRO A 207 -10.56 16.56 24.63
CA PRO A 207 -9.11 16.58 24.74
C PRO A 207 -8.56 15.47 25.67
N GLU A 208 -9.27 15.17 26.75
CA GLU A 208 -8.94 14.10 27.69
C GLU A 208 -9.01 12.73 27.02
N PHE A 209 -10.06 12.48 26.22
CA PHE A 209 -10.20 11.25 25.46
C PHE A 209 -9.08 11.10 24.43
N VAL A 210 -8.77 12.16 23.67
CA VAL A 210 -7.67 12.14 22.69
C VAL A 210 -6.33 11.90 23.39
N SER A 211 -6.11 12.49 24.56
CA SER A 211 -4.88 12.25 25.33
C SER A 211 -4.78 10.81 25.83
N LYS A 212 -5.89 10.21 26.28
CA LYS A 212 -5.96 8.79 26.64
C LYS A 212 -5.67 7.91 25.41
N PHE A 213 -6.30 8.18 24.27
CA PHE A 213 -6.09 7.46 23.02
C PHE A 213 -4.62 7.42 22.64
N LYS A 214 -3.94 8.58 22.65
CA LYS A 214 -2.51 8.69 22.33
C LYS A 214 -1.64 7.82 23.24
N LYS A 215 -1.96 7.78 24.54
CA LYS A 215 -1.26 6.94 25.52
C LYS A 215 -1.51 5.45 25.29
N ASP A 216 -2.75 5.08 25.00
CA ASP A 216 -3.13 3.69 24.73
C ASP A 216 -2.58 3.17 23.39
N ASN A 217 -2.25 4.09 22.47
CA ASN A 217 -1.78 3.81 21.11
C ASN A 217 -0.36 4.36 20.87
N GLU A 218 0.50 4.32 21.89
CA GLU A 218 1.84 4.91 21.82
C GLU A 218 2.68 4.32 20.69
N LEU A 219 2.56 3.01 20.43
CA LEU A 219 3.30 2.34 19.36
C LEU A 219 2.82 2.79 17.97
N ASP A 220 1.51 2.95 17.75
CA ASP A 220 1.00 3.50 16.48
C ASP A 220 1.50 4.92 16.23
N TYR A 221 1.56 5.75 17.27
CA TYR A 221 2.15 7.08 17.16
C TYR A 221 3.66 7.03 16.94
N ALA A 222 4.39 6.08 17.54
CA ALA A 222 5.81 5.88 17.27
C ALA A 222 6.05 5.47 15.80
N ILE A 223 5.22 4.57 15.26
CA ILE A 223 5.21 4.16 13.85
C ILE A 223 4.96 5.37 12.94
N TYR A 224 3.88 6.12 13.19
CA TYR A 224 3.53 7.30 12.39
C TYR A 224 4.62 8.37 12.42
N ASN A 225 5.16 8.68 13.61
CA ASN A 225 6.19 9.69 13.76
C ASN A 225 7.51 9.28 13.08
N TYR A 226 7.85 7.98 13.10
CA TYR A 226 9.00 7.48 12.36
C TYR A 226 8.80 7.63 10.85
N ALA A 227 7.65 7.21 10.33
CA ALA A 227 7.29 7.39 8.92
C ALA A 227 7.32 8.86 8.50
N LEU A 228 6.75 9.77 9.31
CA LEU A 228 6.74 11.20 9.06
C LEU A 228 8.15 11.80 9.06
N SER A 229 9.02 11.36 9.97
CA SER A 229 10.42 11.80 10.03
C SER A 229 11.18 11.37 8.79
N SER A 230 11.06 10.10 8.39
CA SER A 230 11.66 9.58 7.16
C SER A 230 11.12 10.29 5.92
N PHE A 231 9.82 10.58 5.87
CA PHE A 231 9.18 11.32 4.78
C PHE A 231 9.74 12.74 4.61
N ASN A 232 9.93 13.46 5.71
CA ASN A 232 10.45 14.83 5.68
C ASN A 232 11.95 14.90 5.31
N ALA A 233 12.67 13.76 5.39
CA ALA A 233 14.08 13.67 5.03
C ALA A 233 14.33 13.36 3.54
N ILE A 234 13.28 13.00 2.79
CA ILE A 234 13.31 12.79 1.32
C ILE A 234 13.32 14.15 0.61
#